data_AF-A8PG78-F1
#
_entry.id   AF-A8PG78-F1
#
_cell.length_a   1.000
_cell.length_b   1.000
_cell.length_c   1.000
_cell.angle_alpha   90.00
_cell.angle_beta   90.00
_cell.angle_gamma   90.00
#
_symmetry.space_group_name_H-M   'P 1'
#
loop_
_entity.id
_entity.type
_entity.pdbx_description
1 polymer ?
#
loop_
_entity_poly.entity_id
_entity_poly.type
_entity_poly.pdbx_seq_one_letter_code
_entity_poly.pdbx_strand_id
1 'polypeptide(L)'
;MVIGGVAAQAGIFERCNIAHVGEGLCMDASSCTYGGGTAYGQGCKNSENGVACCYKRCPNPVTGQGRCVHRSSCATGKVFIADYCPGPSNFGCCLSD
;
A
#
# COMPACT_ATOMS: atom_id res chain seq x y z
N MET A 1 -7.48 -6.92 -33.03
CA MET A 1 -6.42 -6.13 -32.37
C MET A 1 -7.06 -5.37 -31.21
N VAL A 2 -6.90 -5.85 -29.98
CA VAL A 2 -6.88 -4.95 -28.82
C VAL A 2 -5.59 -5.28 -28.09
N ILE A 3 -4.53 -4.62 -28.53
CA ILE A 3 -3.37 -4.33 -27.69
C ILE A 3 -3.90 -3.47 -26.54
N GLY A 4 -4.54 -4.12 -25.56
CA GLY A 4 -4.76 -3.53 -24.25
C GLY A 4 -3.39 -3.41 -23.63
N GLY A 5 -2.68 -2.34 -23.98
CA GLY A 5 -1.40 -2.01 -23.40
C GLY A 5 -1.57 -2.14 -21.91
N VAL A 6 -0.75 -3.00 -21.30
CA VAL A 6 -0.45 -2.88 -19.89
C VAL A 6 0.17 -1.50 -19.75
N ALA A 7 -0.66 -0.47 -19.61
CA ALA A 7 -0.22 0.77 -19.02
C ALA A 7 0.28 0.32 -17.66
N ALA A 8 1.60 0.15 -17.54
CA ALA A 8 2.28 0.33 -16.29
C ALA A 8 1.80 1.71 -15.83
N GLN A 9 0.74 1.72 -15.03
CA GLN A 9 0.11 2.91 -14.53
C GLN A 9 1.15 3.50 -13.60
N ALA A 10 1.95 4.42 -14.14
CA ALA A 10 3.04 5.07 -13.45
C ALA A 10 2.45 5.73 -12.20
N GLY A 11 2.61 5.09 -11.03
CA GLY A 11 1.89 5.46 -9.82
C GLY A 11 1.28 4.29 -9.03
N ILE A 12 1.10 3.09 -9.58
CA ILE A 12 0.66 1.91 -8.79
C ILE A 12 1.85 1.42 -7.94
N PHE A 13 1.60 1.14 -6.66
CA PHE A 13 2.56 0.91 -5.58
C PHE A 13 3.50 2.08 -5.27
N GLU A 14 3.17 3.30 -5.71
CA GLU A 14 3.87 4.48 -5.25
C GLU A 14 3.39 4.93 -3.87
N ARG A 15 4.31 5.52 -3.11
CA ARG A 15 4.01 6.12 -1.82
C ARG A 15 3.03 7.26 -2.01
N CYS A 16 1.89 7.17 -1.35
CA CYS A 16 0.98 8.28 -1.18
C CYS A 16 0.99 8.72 0.28
N ASN A 17 0.75 10.01 0.48
CA ASN A 17 0.51 10.56 1.80
C ASN A 17 -0.84 11.27 1.76
N ILE A 18 -1.74 10.85 2.63
CA ILE A 18 -3.04 11.49 2.80
C ILE A 18 -2.97 12.34 4.05
N ALA A 19 -3.15 13.65 3.86
CA ALA A 19 -3.30 14.57 4.98
C ALA A 19 -4.41 14.05 5.92
N HIS A 20 -4.10 13.98 7.22
CA HIS A 20 -4.97 13.47 8.30
C HIS A 20 -5.13 11.94 8.42
N VAL A 21 -4.62 11.13 7.50
CA VAL A 21 -4.66 9.66 7.61
C VAL A 21 -3.26 9.09 7.82
N GLY A 22 -2.30 9.53 7.01
CA GLY A 22 -0.92 9.07 7.04
C GLY A 22 -0.43 8.57 5.69
N GLU A 23 0.69 7.85 5.71
CA GLU A 23 1.34 7.31 4.52
C GLU A 23 0.74 5.95 4.14
N GLY A 24 0.52 5.75 2.84
CA GLY A 24 -0.03 4.55 2.24
C GLY A 24 0.60 4.27 0.87
N LEU A 25 -0.05 3.41 0.09
CA LEU A 25 0.32 3.14 -1.29
C LEU A 25 -0.82 3.31 -2.27
N CYS A 26 -0.54 3.87 -3.42
CA CYS A 26 -1.46 3.93 -4.53
C CYS A 26 -1.69 2.55 -5.15
N MET A 27 -2.93 2.07 -5.17
CA MET A 27 -3.31 0.82 -5.85
C MET A 27 -4.80 0.80 -6.13
N ASP A 28 -5.29 -0.22 -6.82
CA ASP A 28 -6.72 -0.38 -7.04
C ASP A 28 -7.51 -0.40 -5.72
N ALA A 29 -8.56 0.42 -5.62
CA ALA A 29 -9.36 0.54 -4.41
C ALA A 29 -9.96 -0.80 -3.97
N SER A 30 -10.40 -1.61 -4.93
CA SER A 30 -10.96 -2.95 -4.68
C SER A 30 -9.90 -3.88 -4.10
N SER A 31 -8.69 -3.87 -4.66
CA SER A 31 -7.56 -4.65 -4.14
C SER A 31 -7.17 -4.23 -2.73
N CYS A 32 -7.22 -2.92 -2.45
CA CYS A 32 -6.99 -2.39 -1.11
C CYS A 32 -8.02 -2.91 -0.10
N THR A 33 -9.31 -2.77 -0.42
CA THR A 33 -10.41 -3.21 0.46
C THR A 33 -10.43 -4.72 0.62
N TYR A 34 -10.12 -5.47 -0.44
CA TYR A 34 -9.99 -6.93 -0.38
C TYR A 34 -8.85 -7.36 0.55
N GLY A 35 -7.73 -6.63 0.50
CA GLY A 35 -6.65 -6.78 1.46
C GLY A 35 -6.96 -6.23 2.85
N GLY A 36 -8.18 -5.77 3.16
CA GLY A 36 -8.56 -5.23 4.46
C GLY A 36 -7.93 -3.87 4.79
N GLY A 37 -7.53 -3.10 3.78
CA GLY A 37 -7.12 -1.70 3.91
C GLY A 37 -8.24 -0.72 3.56
N THR A 38 -8.00 0.56 3.85
CA THR A 38 -8.90 1.66 3.51
C THR A 38 -8.37 2.39 2.28
N ALA A 39 -9.19 2.45 1.23
CA ALA A 39 -8.86 3.16 -0.01
C ALA A 39 -9.31 4.62 0.06
N TYR A 40 -8.38 5.55 -0.14
CA TYR A 40 -8.64 6.98 -0.25
C TYR A 40 -8.45 7.43 -1.70
N GLY A 41 -9.50 7.88 -2.37
CA GLY A 41 -9.46 8.31 -3.78
C GLY A 41 -8.70 9.62 -4.03
N GLN A 42 -7.84 10.06 -3.11
CA GLN A 42 -7.00 11.24 -3.22
C GLN A 42 -5.55 10.86 -2.92
N GLY A 43 -4.57 11.73 -3.23
CA GLY A 43 -3.15 11.48 -2.94
C GLY A 43 -2.39 10.58 -3.93
N CYS A 44 -3.08 10.05 -4.94
CA CYS A 44 -2.49 9.27 -6.03
C CYS A 44 -2.64 9.99 -7.36
N LYS A 45 -1.56 9.98 -8.17
CA LYS A 45 -1.54 10.63 -9.49
C LYS A 45 -2.55 10.05 -10.48
N ASN A 46 -2.95 8.78 -10.32
CA ASN A 46 -3.84 8.06 -11.25
C ASN A 46 -5.23 7.79 -10.66
N SER A 47 -5.73 8.63 -9.74
CA SER A 47 -6.98 8.31 -9.03
C SER A 47 -8.22 8.17 -9.93
N GLU A 48 -8.19 8.79 -11.10
CA GLU A 48 -9.20 8.70 -12.15
C GLU A 48 -9.35 7.30 -12.79
N ASN A 49 -8.41 6.37 -12.57
CA ASN A 49 -8.43 5.03 -13.16
C ASN A 49 -8.81 3.92 -12.15
N GLY A 50 -9.51 4.27 -11.07
CA GLY A 50 -9.83 3.33 -9.98
C GLY A 50 -8.70 3.13 -8.97
N VAL A 51 -7.62 3.90 -9.10
CA VAL A 51 -6.48 3.88 -8.16
C VAL A 51 -6.81 4.75 -6.95
N ALA A 52 -6.56 4.24 -5.76
CA ALA A 52 -6.73 4.96 -4.52
C ALA A 52 -5.49 4.77 -3.64
N CYS A 53 -5.23 5.75 -2.79
CA CYS A 53 -4.25 5.59 -1.74
C CYS A 53 -4.77 4.61 -0.72
N CYS A 54 -4.23 3.40 -0.75
CA CYS A 54 -4.51 2.36 0.21
C CYS A 54 -3.71 2.60 1.48
N TYR A 55 -4.44 2.82 2.57
CA TYR A 55 -3.92 2.89 3.91
C TYR A 55 -4.33 1.66 4.70
N LYS A 56 -3.36 0.92 5.24
CA LYS A 56 -3.63 -0.21 6.12
C LYS A 56 -2.74 -0.14 7.34
N ARG A 57 -3.34 -0.28 8.52
CA ARG A 57 -2.58 -0.41 9.78
C ARG A 57 -2.12 -1.84 9.98
N CYS A 58 -0.85 -1.95 10.31
CA CYS A 58 -0.20 -3.18 10.71
C CYS A 58 -0.76 -3.74 12.02
N PRO A 59 -0.81 -5.07 12.19
CA PRO A 59 -1.28 -5.70 13.41
C PRO A 59 -0.07 -5.81 14.36
N ASN A 60 0.38 -4.69 14.94
CA ASN A 60 1.35 -4.79 16.03
C ASN A 60 0.59 -4.83 17.37
N PRO A 61 0.61 -5.95 18.10
CA PRO A 61 -0.05 -6.06 19.40
C PRO A 61 0.65 -5.27 20.53
N VAL A 62 1.87 -4.77 20.32
CA VAL A 62 2.66 -4.10 21.37
C VAL A 62 2.57 -2.57 21.29
N THR A 63 2.63 -1.98 20.09
CA THR A 63 2.64 -0.51 19.91
C THR A 63 1.71 0.02 18.82
N GLY A 64 1.16 -0.84 17.96
CA GLY A 64 0.34 -0.40 16.81
C GLY A 64 1.09 0.41 15.73
N GLN A 65 2.43 0.50 15.78
CA GLN A 65 3.24 1.38 14.93
C GLN A 65 3.92 0.68 13.74
N GLY A 66 3.24 -0.25 13.07
CA GLY A 66 3.76 -0.81 11.81
C GLY A 66 3.30 -0.01 10.59
N ARG A 67 4.13 0.01 9.55
CA ARG A 67 3.82 0.66 8.26
C ARG A 67 3.96 -0.32 7.11
N CYS A 68 3.05 -0.23 6.16
CA CYS A 68 3.16 -0.96 4.90
C CYS A 68 4.30 -0.38 4.07
N VAL A 69 5.35 -1.17 3.84
CA VAL A 69 6.54 -0.78 3.09
C VAL A 69 7.04 -1.95 2.25
N HIS A 70 7.89 -1.67 1.25
CA HIS A 70 8.61 -2.73 0.57
C HIS A 70 9.56 -3.44 1.53
N ARG A 71 9.78 -4.74 1.34
CA ARG A 71 10.70 -5.57 2.14
C ARG A 71 12.09 -4.93 2.21
N SER A 72 12.56 -4.37 1.10
CA SER A 72 13.84 -3.66 1.02
C SER A 72 13.89 -2.36 1.83
N SER A 73 12.73 -1.76 2.12
CA SER A 73 12.60 -0.54 2.94
C SER A 73 12.34 -0.86 4.41
N CYS A 74 12.05 -2.12 4.76
CA CYS A 74 11.92 -2.54 6.14
C CYS A 74 13.32 -2.73 6.73
N ALA A 75 13.64 -1.98 7.79
CA ALA A 75 14.94 -2.04 8.42
C ALA A 75 15.26 -3.46 8.92
N THR A 76 16.51 -3.89 8.76
CA THR A 76 16.99 -5.19 9.25
C THR A 76 16.78 -5.29 10.77
N GLY A 77 16.14 -6.37 11.22
CA GLY A 77 15.80 -6.57 12.63
C GLY A 77 14.36 -6.17 13.00
N LYS A 78 13.59 -5.57 12.07
CA LYS A 78 12.14 -5.37 12.24
C LYS A 78 11.35 -6.56 11.69
N VAL A 79 10.15 -6.79 12.22
CA VAL A 79 9.27 -7.88 11.77
C VAL A 79 8.58 -7.48 10.48
N PHE A 80 8.81 -8.25 9.41
CA PHE A 80 8.14 -8.05 8.13
C PHE A 80 7.07 -9.14 7.92
N ILE A 81 5.81 -8.73 7.88
CA ILE A 81 4.66 -9.59 7.58
C ILE A 81 4.35 -9.43 6.09
N ALA A 82 4.85 -10.36 5.29
CA ALA A 82 4.52 -10.45 3.87
C ALA A 82 3.02 -10.71 3.67
N ASP A 83 2.47 -10.29 2.53
CA ASP A 83 1.07 -10.48 2.15
C ASP A 83 0.03 -9.75 3.04
N TYR A 84 0.47 -9.13 4.14
CA TYR A 84 -0.44 -8.39 5.01
C TYR A 84 -0.93 -7.10 4.36
N CYS A 85 -0.04 -6.40 3.65
CA CYS A 85 -0.42 -5.19 2.95
C CYS A 85 -0.78 -5.54 1.51
N PRO A 86 -1.88 -4.98 0.98
CA PRO A 86 -2.29 -5.28 -0.39
C PRO A 86 -1.20 -4.89 -1.38
N GLY A 87 -0.84 -5.80 -2.28
CA GLY A 87 0.22 -5.61 -3.25
C GLY A 87 1.06 -6.85 -3.53
N PRO A 88 2.22 -6.71 -4.19
CA PRO A 88 3.09 -7.84 -4.50
C PRO A 88 3.67 -8.43 -3.21
N SER A 89 4.12 -9.68 -3.25
CA SER A 89 4.65 -10.42 -2.08
C SER A 89 5.86 -9.76 -1.40
N ASN A 90 6.55 -8.84 -2.10
CA ASN A 90 7.63 -8.02 -1.58
C ASN A 90 7.16 -6.75 -0.87
N PHE A 91 5.86 -6.48 -0.84
CA PHE A 91 5.23 -5.42 -0.10
C PHE A 91 4.47 -6.01 1.07
N GLY A 92 4.69 -5.46 2.25
CA GLY A 92 4.19 -6.06 3.45
C GLY A 92 4.27 -5.09 4.61
N CYS A 93 3.78 -5.57 5.73
CA CYS A 93 3.73 -4.79 6.94
C CYS A 93 5.06 -4.89 7.66
N CYS A 94 5.78 -3.76 7.78
CA CYS A 94 6.99 -3.67 8.58
C CYS A 94 6.63 -3.10 9.96
N LEU A 95 6.85 -3.89 11.01
CA LEU A 95 6.62 -3.47 12.38
C LEU A 95 7.83 -2.69 12.88
N SER A 96 7.68 -1.38 13.06
CA SER A 96 8.63 -0.61 13.87
C SER A 96 8.34 -0.92 15.32
N ASP A 97 9.18 -1.77 15.93
CA ASP A 97 9.33 -1.85 17.40
C ASP A 97 9.54 -0.44 17.98
#